data_AF-A0AAJ6G0G2-F1
#
_entry.id   AF-A0AAJ6G0G2-F1
#
_cell.length_a   1.000
_cell.length_b   1.000
_cell.length_c   1.000
_cell.angle_alpha   90.00
_cell.angle_beta   90.00
_cell.angle_gamma   90.00
#
_symmetry.space_group_name_H-M   'P 1'
#
loop_
_entity.id
_entity.type
_entity.pdbx_description
1 polymer ?
#
loop_
_entity_poly.entity_id
_entity_poly.type
_entity_poly.pdbx_seq_one_letter_code
_entity_poly.pdbx_strand_id
1 'polypeptide(L)'
;MAGMYYLGSGLSVGLGTPSLTILSDELKKELQSHAYIIDKIFDSFDYDLTVDFTSLSTEEYKICHMALCNIVNSIKRQNDREKIWIVSLWNEELHKKMQLSPLYKVAD
;
A
#
# COMPACT_ATOMS: atom_id res chain seq x y z
N MET A 1 -3.34 -16.87 8.53
CA MET A 1 -3.56 -16.66 7.08
C MET A 1 -2.67 -15.49 6.65
N ALA A 2 -2.28 -15.42 5.39
CA ALA A 2 -1.51 -14.28 4.86
C ALA A 2 -2.40 -13.53 3.88
N GLY A 3 -2.37 -12.21 3.92
CA GLY A 3 -2.99 -11.36 2.91
C GLY A 3 -1.96 -10.86 1.90
N MET A 4 -2.44 -10.25 0.83
CA MET A 4 -1.60 -9.86 -0.31
C MET A 4 -1.84 -8.41 -0.72
N TYR A 5 -0.76 -7.68 -0.96
CA TYR A 5 -0.77 -6.40 -1.68
C TYR A 5 -0.39 -6.68 -3.14
N TYR A 6 -1.31 -6.46 -4.08
CA TYR A 6 -1.02 -6.54 -5.52
C TYR A 6 -0.69 -5.16 -6.06
N LEU A 7 0.52 -4.97 -6.55
CA LEU A 7 1.08 -3.67 -6.93
C LEU A 7 1.06 -3.46 -8.46
N GLY A 8 0.33 -4.29 -9.18
CA GLY A 8 0.37 -4.42 -10.63
C GLY A 8 0.62 -5.86 -11.08
N SER A 9 0.51 -6.11 -12.39
CA SER A 9 0.64 -7.46 -12.95
C SER A 9 1.97 -8.11 -12.56
N GLY A 10 1.90 -9.23 -11.81
CA GLY A 10 3.06 -10.02 -11.39
C GLY A 10 3.87 -9.44 -10.22
N LEU A 11 3.45 -8.33 -9.61
CA LEU A 11 4.12 -7.71 -8.48
C LEU A 11 3.23 -7.75 -7.26
N SER A 12 3.67 -8.45 -6.22
CA SER A 12 2.91 -8.53 -4.97
C SER A 12 3.80 -8.65 -3.74
N VAL A 13 3.25 -8.30 -2.58
CA VAL A 13 3.88 -8.41 -1.27
C VAL A 13 2.93 -9.15 -0.34
N GLY A 14 3.40 -10.25 0.24
CA GLY A 14 2.63 -11.03 1.21
C GLY A 14 2.86 -10.52 2.62
N LEU A 15 1.77 -10.39 3.40
CA LEU A 15 1.82 -9.94 4.79
C LEU A 15 1.00 -10.90 5.67
N GLY A 16 1.46 -11.14 6.90
CA GLY A 16 0.62 -11.81 7.89
C GLY A 16 -0.63 -10.97 8.17
N THR A 17 -1.78 -11.62 8.45
CA THR A 17 -3.06 -10.93 8.66
C THR A 17 -2.97 -9.71 9.59
N PRO A 18 -2.33 -9.76 10.79
CA PRO A 18 -2.25 -8.59 11.65
C PRO A 18 -1.50 -7.41 11.01
N SER A 19 -0.37 -7.68 10.35
CA SER A 19 0.42 -6.68 9.65
C SER A 19 -0.35 -6.07 8.48
N LEU A 20 -1.06 -6.91 7.72
CA LEU A 20 -1.91 -6.46 6.62
C LEU A 20 -2.99 -5.49 7.13
N THR A 21 -3.74 -5.86 8.16
CA THR A 21 -4.80 -5.04 8.73
C THR A 21 -4.27 -3.69 9.21
N ILE A 22 -3.14 -3.68 9.95
CA ILE A 22 -2.54 -2.43 10.44
C ILE A 22 -2.11 -1.52 9.29
N LEU A 23 -1.39 -2.05 8.28
CA LEU A 23 -0.96 -1.24 7.14
C LEU A 23 -2.15 -0.74 6.31
N SER A 24 -3.18 -1.57 6.18
CA SER A 24 -4.42 -1.24 5.47
C SER A 24 -5.17 -0.10 6.16
N ASP A 25 -5.27 -0.12 7.49
CA ASP A 25 -5.92 0.94 8.26
C ASP A 25 -5.17 2.27 8.16
N GLU A 26 -3.83 2.25 8.21
CA GLU A 26 -3.03 3.45 8.01
C GLU A 26 -3.18 4.00 6.57
N LEU A 27 -3.23 3.11 5.57
CA LEU A 27 -3.45 3.49 4.19
C LEU A 27 -4.85 4.11 3.97
N LYS A 28 -5.90 3.52 4.56
CA LYS A 28 -7.26 4.08 4.53
C LYS A 28 -7.32 5.48 5.16
N LYS A 29 -6.61 5.70 6.27
CA LYS A 29 -6.55 7.02 6.93
C LYS A 29 -5.88 8.07 6.04
N GLU A 30 -4.74 7.74 5.43
CA GLU A 30 -4.04 8.67 4.53
C GLU A 30 -4.81 8.93 3.23
N LEU A 31 -5.56 7.94 2.74
CA LEU A 31 -6.38 8.05 1.53
C LEU A 31 -7.81 8.55 1.80
N GLN A 32 -8.15 9.01 3.01
CA GLN A 32 -9.53 9.38 3.37
C GLN A 32 -10.16 10.44 2.45
N SER A 33 -9.34 11.35 1.88
CA SER A 33 -9.79 12.35 0.90
C SER A 33 -9.95 11.80 -0.53
N HIS A 34 -9.58 10.55 -0.76
CA HIS A 34 -9.61 9.82 -2.02
C HIS A 34 -10.42 8.53 -1.87
N ALA A 35 -11.64 8.63 -1.31
CA ALA A 35 -12.50 7.48 -1.02
C ALA A 35 -12.68 6.54 -2.22
N TYR A 36 -12.79 7.07 -3.44
CA TYR A 36 -12.89 6.27 -4.66
C TYR A 36 -11.67 5.35 -4.90
N ILE A 37 -10.47 5.73 -4.47
CA ILE A 37 -9.27 4.88 -4.53
C ILE A 37 -9.37 3.77 -3.48
N ILE A 38 -9.84 4.10 -2.27
CA ILE A 38 -10.05 3.12 -1.20
C ILE A 38 -11.01 2.03 -1.68
N ASP A 39 -12.16 2.42 -2.23
CA ASP A 39 -13.16 1.47 -2.73
C ASP A 39 -12.57 0.54 -3.79
N LYS A 40 -11.76 1.08 -4.72
CA LYS A 40 -11.09 0.28 -5.75
C LYS A 40 -10.12 -0.75 -5.19
N ILE A 41 -9.23 -0.34 -4.26
CA ILE A 41 -8.14 -1.21 -3.82
C ILE A 41 -8.53 -2.15 -2.67
N PHE A 42 -9.63 -1.88 -1.98
CA PHE A 42 -10.10 -2.70 -0.86
C PHE A 42 -11.37 -3.50 -1.17
N ASP A 43 -11.85 -3.51 -2.42
CA ASP A 43 -13.08 -4.20 -2.85
C ASP A 43 -13.14 -5.67 -2.39
N SER A 44 -12.02 -6.38 -2.43
CA SER A 44 -11.91 -7.80 -2.05
C SER A 44 -11.34 -8.03 -0.65
N PHE A 45 -11.09 -6.97 0.13
CA PHE A 45 -10.34 -7.08 1.38
C PHE A 45 -11.07 -7.90 2.45
N ASP A 46 -12.38 -7.71 2.59
CA ASP A 46 -13.20 -8.40 3.59
C ASP A 46 -13.40 -9.89 3.26
N TYR A 47 -13.21 -10.28 1.99
CA TYR A 47 -13.37 -11.65 1.52
C TYR A 47 -12.06 -12.43 1.57
N ASP A 48 -10.99 -11.86 1.00
CA ASP A 48 -9.74 -12.59 0.73
C ASP A 48 -8.48 -11.93 1.34
N LEU A 49 -8.63 -10.88 2.16
CA LEU A 49 -7.52 -10.14 2.76
C LEU A 49 -6.54 -9.62 1.69
N THR A 50 -7.09 -9.07 0.61
CA THR A 50 -6.35 -8.55 -0.54
C THR A 50 -6.50 -7.04 -0.66
N VAL A 51 -5.37 -6.36 -0.91
CA VAL A 51 -5.33 -4.96 -1.31
C VAL A 51 -4.79 -4.90 -2.73
N ASP A 52 -5.63 -4.53 -3.69
CA ASP A 52 -5.34 -4.68 -5.12
C ASP A 52 -5.26 -3.34 -5.86
N PHE A 53 -4.06 -2.99 -6.30
CA PHE A 53 -3.78 -1.75 -7.01
C PHE A 53 -3.84 -1.92 -8.53
N THR A 54 -4.10 -3.13 -9.04
CA THR A 54 -4.02 -3.46 -10.47
C THR A 54 -5.03 -2.71 -11.34
N SER A 55 -6.15 -2.27 -10.75
CA SER A 55 -7.22 -1.52 -11.42
C SER A 55 -6.98 0.00 -11.43
N LEU A 56 -5.91 0.48 -10.78
CA LEU A 56 -5.63 1.91 -10.66
C LEU A 56 -5.06 2.49 -11.95
N SER A 57 -5.41 3.76 -12.22
CA SER A 57 -4.67 4.58 -13.18
C SER A 57 -3.28 4.92 -12.63
N THR A 58 -2.37 5.41 -13.47
CA THR A 58 -1.04 5.84 -13.01
C THR A 58 -1.10 6.99 -12.00
N GLU A 59 -2.03 7.92 -12.15
CA GLU A 59 -2.21 9.02 -11.21
C GLU A 59 -2.69 8.50 -9.84
N GLU A 60 -3.71 7.64 -9.84
CA GLU A 60 -4.23 6.99 -8.63
C GLU A 60 -3.15 6.16 -7.93
N TYR A 61 -2.37 5.41 -8.70
CA TYR A 61 -1.26 4.60 -8.19
C TYR A 61 -0.17 5.46 -7.55
N LYS A 62 0.15 6.63 -8.14
CA LYS A 62 1.09 7.60 -7.56
C LYS A 62 0.56 8.22 -6.28
N ILE A 63 -0.75 8.48 -6.17
CA ILE A 63 -1.39 8.93 -4.94
C ILE A 63 -1.19 7.88 -3.84
N CYS A 64 -1.42 6.60 -4.12
CA CYS A 64 -1.19 5.55 -3.12
C CYS A 64 0.29 5.41 -2.74
N HIS A 65 1.20 5.53 -3.70
CA HIS A 65 2.64 5.55 -3.42
C HIS A 65 3.01 6.71 -2.48
N MET A 66 2.49 7.91 -2.74
CA MET A 66 2.69 9.07 -1.86
C MET A 66 2.09 8.85 -0.47
N ALA A 67 0.91 8.25 -0.36
CA ALA A 67 0.30 7.90 0.91
C ALA A 67 1.21 6.96 1.73
N LEU A 68 1.73 5.89 1.12
CA LEU A 68 2.66 4.98 1.79
C LEU A 68 3.98 5.67 2.20
N CYS A 69 4.52 6.56 1.37
CA CYS A 69 5.65 7.41 1.74
C CYS A 69 5.35 8.26 3.00
N ASN A 70 4.16 8.85 3.07
CA ASN A 70 3.74 9.67 4.20
C ASN A 70 3.61 8.84 5.49
N ILE A 71 3.01 7.64 5.41
CA ILE A 71 2.92 6.69 6.54
C ILE A 71 4.31 6.39 7.09
N VAL A 72 5.24 6.02 6.22
CA VAL A 72 6.62 5.67 6.60
C VAL A 72 7.32 6.87 7.24
N ASN A 73 7.17 8.07 6.68
CA ASN A 73 7.76 9.29 7.22
C ASN A 73 7.13 9.65 8.58
N SER A 74 5.84 9.47 8.74
CA SER A 74 5.10 9.70 9.99
C SER A 74 5.61 8.77 11.10
N ILE A 75 5.72 7.46 10.82
CA ILE A 75 6.25 6.46 11.75
C ILE A 75 7.68 6.80 12.18
N LYS A 76 8.55 7.18 11.23
CA LYS A 76 9.93 7.62 11.53
C LYS A 76 9.96 8.85 12.43
N ARG A 77 9.14 9.87 12.14
CA ARG A 77 9.08 11.12 12.92
C ARG A 77 8.57 10.90 14.34
N GLN A 78 7.57 10.03 14.51
CA GLN A 78 6.97 9.72 15.80
C GLN A 78 7.78 8.69 16.59
N ASN A 79 8.75 8.02 15.95
CA ASN A 79 9.48 6.88 16.51
C ASN A 79 8.52 5.79 17.03
N ASP A 80 7.46 5.53 16.25
CA ASP A 80 6.42 4.56 16.60
C ASP A 80 7.00 3.14 16.51
N ARG A 81 7.31 2.57 17.67
CA ARG A 81 7.92 1.25 17.80
C ARG A 81 7.00 0.11 17.40
N GLU A 82 5.69 0.29 17.51
CA GLU A 82 4.71 -0.74 17.17
C GLU A 82 4.58 -0.89 15.65
N LYS A 83 4.78 0.22 14.92
CA LYS A 83 4.68 0.26 13.45
C LYS A 83 6.03 0.34 12.74
N ILE A 84 7.16 0.34 13.45
CA ILE A 84 8.49 0.48 12.84
C ILE A 84 8.80 -0.57 11.79
N TRP A 85 8.19 -1.76 11.88
CA TRP A 85 8.32 -2.83 10.90
C TRP A 85 7.81 -2.41 9.49
N ILE A 86 6.87 -1.48 9.40
CA ILE A 86 6.40 -0.91 8.11
C ILE A 86 7.54 -0.18 7.41
N VAL A 87 8.42 0.47 8.17
CA VAL A 87 9.60 1.15 7.62
C VAL A 87 10.57 0.14 6.99
N SER A 88 10.81 -0.99 7.66
CA SER A 88 11.63 -2.09 7.11
C SER A 88 10.98 -2.66 5.85
N LEU A 89 9.70 -3.03 5.91
CA LEU A 89 8.93 -3.53 4.76
C LEU A 89 9.01 -2.58 3.56
N TRP A 90 8.85 -1.27 3.81
CA TRP A 90 8.96 -0.24 2.78
C TRP A 90 10.34 -0.23 2.13
N ASN A 91 11.39 -0.13 2.94
CA ASN A 91 12.76 0.00 2.44
C ASN A 91 13.26 -1.27 1.73
N GLU A 92 12.87 -2.45 2.22
CA GLU A 92 13.39 -3.74 1.76
C GLU A 92 12.65 -4.27 0.52
N GLU A 93 11.35 -4.00 0.41
CA GLU A 93 10.52 -4.67 -0.60
C GLU A 93 9.47 -3.76 -1.25
N LEU A 94 8.57 -3.19 -0.47
CA LEU A 94 7.34 -2.56 -0.98
C LEU A 94 7.64 -1.36 -1.89
N HIS A 95 8.55 -0.47 -1.49
CA HIS A 95 8.90 0.72 -2.27
C HIS A 95 9.44 0.35 -3.66
N LYS A 96 10.40 -0.58 -3.71
CA LYS A 96 11.03 -1.01 -4.95
C LYS A 96 10.02 -1.69 -5.87
N LYS A 97 9.18 -2.58 -5.34
CA LYS A 97 8.14 -3.25 -6.14
C LYS A 97 7.13 -2.25 -6.67
N MET A 98 6.75 -1.23 -5.89
CA MET A 98 5.84 -0.21 -6.38
C MET A 98 6.42 0.57 -7.57
N GLN A 99 7.70 0.95 -7.50
CA GLN A 99 8.40 1.69 -8.55
C GLN A 99 8.68 0.86 -9.82
N LEU A 100 8.76 -0.48 -9.67
CA LEU A 100 8.90 -1.40 -10.81
C LEU A 100 7.57 -1.63 -11.54
N SER A 101 6.44 -1.31 -10.91
CA SER A 101 5.13 -1.48 -11.54
C SER A 101 5.00 -0.62 -12.79
N PRO A 102 4.46 -1.17 -13.90
CA PRO A 102 4.09 -0.38 -15.07
C PRO A 102 3.17 0.79 -14.70
N LEU A 103 2.31 0.61 -13.68
CA LEU A 103 1.39 1.63 -13.18
C LEU A 103 2.12 2.87 -12.64
N TYR A 104 3.39 2.77 -12.26
CA TYR A 104 4.17 3.91 -11.75
C TYR A 104 4.73 4.82 -12.87
N LYS A 105 5.02 4.25 -14.06
CA LYS A 105 5.83 4.91 -15.09
C LYS A 105 5.04 5.50 -16.27
N VAL A 106 3.73 5.30 -16.36
CA VAL A 106 2.92 5.90 -17.45
C VAL A 106 2.53 7.34 -17.11
N ALA A 107 3.52 8.24 -17.13
CA ALA A 107 3.26 9.65 -17.38
C ALA A 107 4.30 10.07 -18.42
N ASP A 108 3.88 9.98 -19.69
CA ASP A 108 4.46 10.80 -20.76
C ASP A 108 4.09 12.28 -20.52
#